data_AF-A0A7V9LA11-F1
#
_entry.id   AF-A0A7V9LA11-F1
#
_cell.length_a   1.000
_cell.length_b   1.000
_cell.length_c   1.000
_cell.angle_alpha   90.00
_cell.angle_beta   90.00
_cell.angle_gamma   90.00
#
_symmetry.space_group_name_H-M   'P 1'
#
loop_
_entity.id
_entity.type
_entity.pdbx_description
1 polymer ?
#
loop_
_entity_poly.entity_id
_entity_poly.type
_entity_poly.pdbx_seq_one_letter_code
_entity_poly.pdbx_strand_id
1 'polypeptide(L)'
;MSATPASTVRWTPAEGWLIVELAKRSLSATVDGNTQPFRLDVANTEDLALALDFDVATITLQLDLEHSSGHRWRGHWLLELSRGDERWVLSAETPVVTITDADRGQIHARPRLRHRALARELADGVETVPIKDVACHRYTRQSTVRSQESELAPWAAPTEREAAPWWELDLAKSLYVPWLRIDLDAPPAGTRIVVRAYAFLSPALEPPADSIVFEAYAEQIAVHAGRVAIAIAEATVARYIRIELVAAGEPVALVVTSAEVLAAELVADTLEATLRRSFAVFCDRPLFVERDGTPIATYREIWDRAMAFSRGLAKRIEPIADNAEAPSLLRGRGVLAVITRSRPEWLIADLAGLVRGYVSVPLSPDESDERLAFVLSRAPATCIVCERADAARFAKLAPAALIVACD
;
A
#
# COMPACT_ATOMS: atom_id res chain seq x y z
N MET A 1 29.65 8.18 4.45
CA MET A 1 28.61 7.49 3.64
C MET A 1 27.61 8.55 3.22
N SER A 2 27.58 8.90 1.92
CA SER A 2 26.61 9.87 1.40
C SER A 2 25.25 9.17 1.32
N ALA A 3 24.23 9.71 1.99
CA ALA A 3 22.88 9.18 1.90
C ALA A 3 22.39 9.31 0.44
N THR A 4 21.99 8.19 -0.17
CA THR A 4 21.36 8.20 -1.49
C THR A 4 20.13 9.10 -1.44
N PRO A 5 19.98 10.11 -2.31
CA PRO A 5 18.82 10.99 -2.26
C PRO A 5 17.55 10.16 -2.44
N ALA A 6 16.65 10.24 -1.47
CA ALA A 6 15.35 9.59 -1.53
C ALA A 6 14.63 10.04 -2.82
N SER A 7 14.04 9.10 -3.54
CA SER A 7 13.34 9.33 -4.81
C SER A 7 12.27 10.42 -4.65
N THR A 8 12.54 11.62 -5.17
CA THR A 8 11.63 12.77 -5.09
C THR A 8 10.57 12.64 -6.18
N VAL A 9 9.30 12.59 -5.80
CA VAL A 9 8.19 12.53 -6.76
C VAL A 9 7.73 13.95 -7.11
N ARG A 10 7.47 14.23 -8.40
CA ARG A 10 6.94 15.51 -8.86
C ARG A 10 5.43 15.61 -8.61
N TRP A 11 5.00 16.80 -8.22
CA TRP A 11 3.62 17.18 -7.94
C TRP A 11 2.78 17.31 -9.22
N THR A 12 1.46 17.16 -9.10
CA THR A 12 0.56 17.82 -10.05
C THR A 12 0.36 19.30 -9.65
N PRO A 13 0.04 20.21 -10.59
CA PRO A 13 -0.10 21.64 -10.28
C PRO A 13 -1.10 21.99 -9.16
N ALA A 14 -2.17 21.20 -8.99
CA ALA A 14 -3.20 21.42 -7.96
C ALA A 14 -2.78 20.92 -6.56
N GLU A 15 -2.10 19.77 -6.47
CA GLU A 15 -1.52 19.26 -5.21
C GLU A 15 -0.44 20.20 -4.68
N GLY A 16 0.32 20.76 -5.62
CA GLY A 16 1.25 21.82 -5.36
C GLY A 16 0.64 23.03 -4.69
N TRP A 17 -0.48 23.52 -5.23
CA TRP A 17 -1.15 24.69 -4.69
C TRP A 17 -1.65 24.46 -3.26
N LEU A 18 -2.28 23.30 -2.98
CA LEU A 18 -2.75 22.95 -1.63
C LEU A 18 -1.62 22.96 -0.61
N ILE A 19 -0.48 22.37 -0.96
CA ILE A 19 0.65 22.30 -0.03
C ILE A 19 1.40 23.62 0.07
N VAL A 20 1.41 24.42 -0.98
CA VAL A 20 1.85 25.82 -0.91
C VAL A 20 0.99 26.60 0.09
N GLU A 21 -0.34 26.45 0.05
CA GLU A 21 -1.23 27.10 1.02
C GLU A 21 -1.07 26.56 2.44
N LEU A 22 -0.86 25.25 2.61
CA LEU A 22 -0.55 24.67 3.93
C LEU A 22 0.81 25.14 4.44
N ALA A 23 1.82 25.26 3.57
CA ALA A 23 3.13 25.82 3.92
C ALA A 23 3.01 27.28 4.33
N LYS A 24 2.22 28.09 3.62
CA LYS A 24 1.93 29.48 4.03
C LYS A 24 1.32 29.58 5.43
N ARG A 25 0.44 28.66 5.80
CA ARG A 25 -0.26 28.67 7.09
C ARG A 25 0.56 28.06 8.22
N SER A 26 1.40 27.08 7.90
CA SER A 26 2.16 26.31 8.90
C SER A 26 3.55 26.89 9.12
N LEU A 27 4.11 27.62 8.15
CA LEU A 27 5.42 28.25 8.30
C LEU A 27 5.30 29.56 9.07
N SER A 28 6.02 29.64 10.18
CA SER A 28 6.22 30.87 10.95
C SER A 28 7.69 31.25 10.91
N ALA A 29 7.97 32.55 11.03
CA ALA A 29 9.32 33.08 11.08
C ALA A 29 9.46 33.88 12.37
N THR A 30 10.55 33.67 13.11
CA THR A 30 10.83 34.36 14.37
C THR A 30 12.23 34.97 14.36
N VAL A 31 12.34 36.20 14.89
CA VAL A 31 13.59 36.93 15.12
C VAL A 31 13.68 37.24 16.59
N ASP A 32 14.75 36.78 17.23
CA ASP A 32 14.97 36.93 18.68
C ASP A 32 13.74 36.48 19.51
N GLY A 33 13.08 35.40 19.08
CA GLY A 33 11.88 34.84 19.72
C GLY A 33 10.57 35.55 19.39
N ASN A 34 10.58 36.64 18.61
CA ASN A 34 9.37 37.35 18.20
C ASN A 34 8.95 36.96 16.79
N THR A 35 7.66 36.65 16.61
CA THR A 35 7.09 36.33 15.30
C THR A 35 7.20 37.53 14.37
N GLN A 36 7.77 37.33 13.19
CA GLN A 36 7.89 38.34 12.16
C GLN A 36 6.91 38.04 11.01
N PRO A 37 6.23 39.06 10.48
CA PRO A 37 5.57 38.92 9.19
C PRO A 37 6.64 38.76 8.12
N PHE A 38 6.41 37.86 7.17
CA PHE A 38 7.25 37.72 5.99
C PHE A 38 6.36 37.63 4.76
N ARG A 39 6.89 38.10 3.63
CA ARG A 39 6.19 38.02 2.36
C ARG A 39 6.45 36.65 1.75
N LEU A 40 5.39 36.04 1.25
CA LEU A 40 5.44 34.72 0.65
C LEU A 40 4.78 34.81 -0.72
N ASP A 41 5.62 34.99 -1.75
CA ASP A 41 5.18 35.05 -3.14
C ASP A 41 5.35 33.68 -3.80
N VAL A 42 4.39 33.30 -4.65
CA VAL A 42 4.54 32.09 -5.48
C VAL A 42 5.45 32.44 -6.65
N ALA A 43 6.72 32.05 -6.55
CA ALA A 43 7.75 32.44 -7.52
C ALA A 43 7.55 31.77 -8.88
N ASN A 44 7.02 30.55 -8.90
CA ASN A 44 6.70 29.80 -10.11
C ASN A 44 5.61 28.77 -9.81
N THR A 45 4.52 28.77 -10.57
CA THR A 45 3.40 27.83 -10.42
C THR A 45 3.72 26.41 -10.90
N GLU A 46 4.73 26.23 -11.78
CA GLU A 46 5.16 24.91 -12.25
C GLU A 46 6.05 24.20 -11.21
N ASP A 47 6.91 24.95 -10.52
CA ASP A 47 7.84 24.43 -9.49
C ASP A 47 7.30 24.54 -8.06
N LEU A 48 6.19 25.26 -7.88
CA LEU A 48 5.49 25.42 -6.60
C LEU A 48 6.40 25.98 -5.50
N ALA A 49 7.33 26.85 -5.90
CA ALA A 49 8.30 27.46 -5.01
C ALA A 49 7.73 28.73 -4.38
N LEU A 50 7.98 28.87 -3.09
CA LEU A 50 7.68 30.06 -2.30
C LEU A 50 8.95 30.89 -2.16
N ALA A 51 8.86 32.18 -2.49
CA ALA A 51 9.91 33.15 -2.24
C ALA A 51 9.73 33.74 -0.84
N LEU A 52 10.78 33.68 -0.01
CA LEU A 52 10.83 34.24 1.32
C LEU A 52 11.93 35.31 1.36
N ASP A 53 11.55 36.54 1.72
CA ASP A 53 12.47 37.66 1.87
C ASP A 53 12.50 38.13 3.33
N PHE A 54 13.71 38.37 3.85
CA PHE A 54 13.95 38.79 5.22
C PHE A 54 14.96 39.94 5.24
N ASP A 55 14.67 40.99 5.99
CA ASP A 55 15.58 42.14 6.19
C ASP A 55 16.38 42.01 7.51
N VAL A 56 16.64 40.79 7.94
CA VAL A 56 17.30 40.49 9.21
C VAL A 56 18.47 39.53 9.01
N ALA A 57 19.53 39.72 9.79
CA ALA A 57 20.72 38.89 9.67
C ALA A 57 20.50 37.45 10.17
N THR A 58 19.54 37.19 11.06
CA THR A 58 19.26 35.83 11.53
C THR A 58 17.76 35.64 11.68
N ILE A 59 17.26 34.54 11.11
CA ILE A 59 15.85 34.15 11.17
C ILE A 59 15.73 32.70 11.64
N THR A 60 14.74 32.41 12.47
CA THR A 60 14.34 31.04 12.78
C THR A 60 13.01 30.75 12.14
N LEU A 61 13.01 29.79 11.21
CA LEU A 61 11.81 29.31 10.55
C LEU A 61 11.30 28.07 11.28
N GLN A 62 10.01 28.04 11.55
CA GLN A 62 9.36 26.94 12.25
C GLN A 62 8.09 26.49 11.52
N LEU A 63 7.97 25.18 11.33
CA LEU A 63 6.72 24.54 10.95
C LEU A 63 5.88 24.29 12.20
N ASP A 64 4.71 24.92 12.22
CA ASP A 64 3.66 24.60 13.16
C ASP A 64 2.93 23.34 12.68
N LEU A 65 3.14 22.24 13.41
CA LEU A 65 2.60 20.94 13.04
C LEU A 65 1.10 20.81 13.35
N GLU A 66 0.56 21.63 14.26
CA GLU A 66 -0.79 21.45 14.82
C GLU A 66 -1.78 22.58 14.51
N HIS A 67 -1.31 23.78 14.16
CA HIS A 67 -2.13 24.99 14.21
C HIS A 67 -2.82 25.40 12.90
N SER A 68 -2.75 24.59 11.84
CA SER A 68 -3.21 25.01 10.52
C SER A 68 -4.74 24.89 10.35
N SER A 69 -5.56 25.65 11.10
CA SER A 69 -7.02 25.78 10.86
C SER A 69 -7.77 24.44 10.73
N GLY A 70 -7.37 23.42 11.51
CA GLY A 70 -7.92 22.06 11.45
C GLY A 70 -7.25 21.12 10.43
N HIS A 71 -6.17 21.56 9.79
CA HIS A 71 -5.24 20.75 9.00
C HIS A 71 -3.96 20.49 9.84
N ARG A 72 -3.23 19.41 9.54
CA ARG A 72 -2.00 19.01 10.25
C ARG A 72 -0.84 18.88 9.25
N TRP A 73 0.34 19.43 9.59
CA TRP A 73 1.54 19.21 8.79
C TRP A 73 1.97 17.74 8.92
N ARG A 74 2.07 17.03 7.79
CA ARG A 74 2.27 15.57 7.80
C ARG A 74 3.74 15.20 7.93
N GLY A 75 4.03 14.05 8.53
CA GLY A 75 5.42 13.56 8.70
C GLY A 75 6.19 13.34 7.40
N HIS A 76 5.48 13.09 6.30
CA HIS A 76 6.05 12.88 4.98
C HIS A 76 6.16 14.16 4.15
N TRP A 77 5.67 15.29 4.66
CA TRP A 77 5.83 16.59 4.01
C TRP A 77 7.07 17.26 4.54
N LEU A 78 7.88 17.76 3.62
CA LEU A 78 9.01 18.60 3.97
C LEU A 78 9.00 19.86 3.13
N LEU A 79 9.60 20.91 3.67
CA LEU A 79 9.87 22.14 2.96
C LEU A 79 11.38 22.21 2.74
N GLU A 80 11.81 22.00 1.50
CA GLU A 80 13.19 22.22 1.07
C GLU A 80 13.41 23.72 0.91
N LEU A 81 14.20 24.30 1.79
CA LEU A 81 14.64 25.69 1.68
C LEU A 81 15.96 25.72 0.92
N SER A 82 16.13 26.70 0.04
CA SER A 82 17.39 26.84 -0.70
C SER A 82 17.71 28.31 -1.01
N ARG A 83 18.99 28.65 -0.97
CA ARG A 83 19.54 29.93 -1.39
C ARG A 83 20.93 29.71 -1.99
N GLY A 84 21.06 29.84 -3.31
CA GLY A 84 22.27 29.43 -4.02
C GLY A 84 22.56 27.94 -3.78
N ASP A 85 23.74 27.65 -3.25
CA ASP A 85 24.17 26.28 -2.90
C ASP A 85 23.75 25.85 -1.48
N GLU A 86 23.25 26.79 -0.67
CA GLU A 86 22.78 26.51 0.69
C GLU A 86 21.42 25.81 0.65
N ARG A 87 21.25 24.79 1.48
CA ARG A 87 20.02 24.00 1.58
C ARG A 87 19.66 23.70 3.02
N TRP A 88 18.38 23.80 3.33
CA TRP A 88 17.81 23.40 4.60
C TRP A 88 16.54 22.60 4.38
N VAL A 89 16.13 21.84 5.39
CA VAL A 89 14.91 21.03 5.33
C VAL A 89 14.12 21.24 6.61
N LEU A 90 12.88 21.68 6.46
CA LEU A 90 11.89 21.66 7.52
C LEU A 90 10.98 20.44 7.34
N SER A 91 10.76 19.67 8.39
CA SER A 91 9.89 18.48 8.40
C SER A 91 9.34 18.24 9.80
N ALA A 92 8.48 17.24 10.00
CA ALA A 92 8.03 16.90 11.35
C ALA A 92 9.17 16.48 12.30
N GLU A 93 10.24 15.86 11.77
CA GLU A 93 11.43 15.46 12.53
C GLU A 93 12.38 16.63 12.80
N THR A 94 12.30 17.67 11.97
CA THR A 94 13.13 18.87 12.06
C THR A 94 12.24 20.07 11.79
N PRO A 95 11.35 20.42 12.74
CA PRO A 95 10.32 21.42 12.49
C PRO A 95 10.86 22.84 12.61
N VAL A 96 12.12 23.02 13.01
CA VAL A 96 12.76 24.32 13.21
C VAL A 96 14.10 24.35 12.50
N VAL A 97 14.39 25.46 11.82
CA VAL A 97 15.73 25.75 11.29
C VAL A 97 16.09 27.21 11.50
N THR A 98 17.33 27.45 11.93
CA THR A 98 17.88 28.79 12.04
C THR A 98 18.80 29.05 10.86
N ILE A 99 18.58 30.17 10.17
CA ILE A 99 19.35 30.61 9.01
C ILE A 99 20.06 31.91 9.39
N THR A 100 21.39 31.87 9.34
CA THR A 100 22.25 33.05 9.49
C THR A 100 22.43 33.73 8.13
N ASP A 101 22.75 35.02 8.17
CA ASP A 101 22.84 35.91 7.02
C ASP A 101 21.56 35.91 6.16
N ALA A 102 20.37 35.87 6.78
CA ALA A 102 19.10 35.72 6.04
C ALA A 102 18.78 36.90 5.09
N ASP A 103 19.40 38.06 5.31
CA ASP A 103 19.36 39.27 4.49
C ASP A 103 20.17 39.19 3.18
N ARG A 104 20.99 38.14 2.99
CA ARG A 104 21.82 37.96 1.77
C ARG A 104 21.08 37.51 0.51
N GLY A 105 19.76 37.65 0.49
CA GLY A 105 18.92 37.38 -0.67
C GLY A 105 17.83 36.35 -0.40
N GLN A 106 16.96 36.22 -1.40
CA GLN A 106 15.72 35.46 -1.32
C GLN A 106 15.96 33.96 -1.04
N ILE A 107 15.18 33.42 -0.11
CA ILE A 107 15.17 31.99 0.22
C ILE A 107 13.98 31.35 -0.50
N HIS A 108 14.24 30.30 -1.29
CA HIS A 108 13.19 29.56 -1.97
C HIS A 108 12.78 28.34 -1.16
N ALA A 109 11.53 28.31 -0.73
CA ALA A 109 10.91 27.19 -0.04
C ALA A 109 10.10 26.34 -1.04
N ARG A 110 10.54 25.11 -1.27
CA ARG A 110 9.89 24.13 -2.15
C ARG A 110 9.27 23.02 -1.31
N PRO A 111 7.95 22.86 -1.34
CA PRO A 111 7.35 21.72 -0.70
C PRO A 111 7.70 20.43 -1.43
N ARG A 112 8.00 19.36 -0.68
CA ARG A 112 8.23 18.00 -1.19
C ARG A 112 7.47 16.97 -0.36
N LEU A 113 7.13 15.86 -1.01
CA LEU A 113 6.76 14.61 -0.34
C LEU A 113 7.98 13.70 -0.27
N ARG A 114 8.33 13.22 0.94
CA ARG A 114 9.25 12.09 1.09
C ARG A 114 8.65 10.82 0.49
N HIS A 115 7.35 10.60 0.69
CA HIS A 115 6.61 9.45 0.17
C HIS A 115 5.18 9.85 -0.18
N ARG A 116 4.61 9.33 -1.27
CA ARG A 116 3.15 9.40 -1.53
C ARG A 116 2.46 8.50 -0.51
N ALA A 117 2.11 9.04 0.65
CA ALA A 117 1.36 8.27 1.64
C ALA A 117 -0.13 8.31 1.32
N LEU A 118 -0.68 7.16 0.94
CA LEU A 118 -2.03 6.75 1.31
C LEU A 118 -1.83 5.70 2.43
N ALA A 119 -1.79 6.21 3.67
CA ALA A 119 -1.59 5.50 4.94
C ALA A 119 -0.20 4.86 5.21
N ARG A 120 0.27 5.03 6.46
CA ARG A 120 1.36 4.28 7.10
C ARG A 120 0.86 3.80 8.47
N GLU A 121 1.18 2.56 8.83
CA GLU A 121 1.21 2.15 10.24
C GLU A 121 2.40 2.84 10.92
N LEU A 122 2.11 3.75 11.86
CA LEU A 122 3.11 4.32 12.76
C LEU A 122 3.29 3.38 13.95
N ALA A 123 4.42 3.48 14.64
CA ALA A 123 4.69 2.71 15.86
C ALA A 123 3.63 2.93 16.96
N ASP A 124 2.84 4.01 16.86
CA ASP A 124 1.90 4.48 17.87
C ASP A 124 0.44 4.54 17.35
N GLY A 125 0.14 3.99 16.16
CA GLY A 125 -1.22 3.95 15.60
C GLY A 125 -1.33 4.06 14.06
N VAL A 126 -2.56 4.09 13.55
CA VAL A 126 -2.88 4.29 12.13
C VAL A 126 -3.06 5.79 11.86
N GLU A 127 -2.29 6.37 10.95
CA GLU A 127 -2.51 7.76 10.51
C GLU A 127 -3.71 7.80 9.54
N THR A 128 -4.86 8.30 10.02
CA THR A 128 -6.08 8.51 9.21
C THR A 128 -6.05 9.88 8.55
N VAL A 129 -6.24 9.95 7.22
CA VAL A 129 -6.33 11.23 6.49
C VAL A 129 -7.81 11.62 6.36
N PRO A 130 -8.24 12.80 6.86
CA PRO A 130 -9.61 13.28 6.66
C PRO A 130 -9.90 13.42 5.17
N ILE A 131 -11.07 12.96 4.73
CA ILE A 131 -11.44 12.90 3.31
C ILE A 131 -11.25 14.27 2.62
N LYS A 132 -11.69 15.36 3.25
CA LYS A 132 -11.53 16.76 2.78
C LYS A 132 -10.09 17.19 2.47
N ASP A 133 -9.11 16.53 3.07
CA ASP A 133 -7.67 16.81 2.94
C ASP A 133 -6.97 15.83 1.98
N VAL A 134 -7.75 15.01 1.28
CA VAL A 134 -7.25 14.10 0.25
C VAL A 134 -6.90 14.92 -0.99
N ALA A 135 -5.62 14.87 -1.36
CA ALA A 135 -5.01 15.48 -2.54
C ALA A 135 -5.63 15.00 -3.89
N CYS A 136 -6.61 14.09 -3.84
CA CYS A 136 -7.22 13.41 -4.98
C CYS A 136 -8.59 13.97 -5.41
N HIS A 137 -8.95 15.21 -5.04
CA HIS A 137 -10.23 15.81 -5.49
C HIS A 137 -10.43 15.79 -7.01
N ARG A 138 -9.35 15.87 -7.80
CA ARG A 138 -9.41 15.78 -9.27
C ARG A 138 -9.66 14.35 -9.79
N TYR A 139 -9.45 13.36 -8.92
CA TYR A 139 -9.60 11.95 -9.20
C TYR A 139 -10.84 11.35 -8.53
N THR A 140 -11.57 12.16 -7.76
CA THR A 140 -12.83 11.75 -7.15
C THR A 140 -13.98 12.23 -8.00
N ARG A 141 -14.93 11.34 -8.30
CA ARG A 141 -16.11 11.61 -9.12
C ARG A 141 -17.34 11.08 -8.42
N GLN A 142 -18.49 11.64 -8.73
CA GLN A 142 -19.78 11.13 -8.30
C GLN A 142 -20.82 11.31 -9.40
N SER A 143 -21.90 10.54 -9.33
CA SER A 143 -23.02 10.59 -10.28
C SER A 143 -23.62 12.00 -10.39
N THR A 144 -23.94 12.60 -9.25
CA THR A 144 -24.58 13.91 -9.14
C THR A 144 -24.05 14.66 -7.92
N VAL A 145 -24.16 15.99 -7.91
CA VAL A 145 -23.77 16.83 -6.78
C VAL A 145 -25.00 17.61 -6.34
N ARG A 146 -25.43 17.44 -5.09
CA ARG A 146 -26.53 18.25 -4.55
C ARG A 146 -26.09 19.70 -4.42
N SER A 147 -26.72 20.59 -5.18
CA SER A 147 -26.34 22.00 -5.38
C SER A 147 -26.51 22.94 -4.16
N GLN A 148 -26.62 22.43 -2.94
CA GLN A 148 -26.77 23.29 -1.75
C GLN A 148 -25.43 23.89 -1.29
N GLU A 149 -25.51 24.96 -0.49
CA GLU A 149 -24.43 25.62 0.26
C GLU A 149 -23.75 24.66 1.27
N SER A 150 -23.19 23.57 0.76
CA SER A 150 -22.34 22.68 1.51
C SER A 150 -20.98 23.36 1.64
N GLU A 151 -20.47 23.51 2.86
CA GLU A 151 -19.07 23.90 3.11
C GLU A 151 -18.08 22.83 2.60
N LEU A 152 -18.58 21.62 2.28
CA LEU A 152 -17.79 20.55 1.68
C LEU A 152 -17.55 20.80 0.20
N ALA A 153 -16.37 20.39 -0.28
CA ALA A 153 -16.07 20.41 -1.70
C ALA A 153 -17.07 19.54 -2.51
N PRO A 154 -17.35 19.87 -3.78
CA PRO A 154 -18.40 19.20 -4.57
C PRO A 154 -18.34 17.68 -4.63
N TRP A 155 -17.14 17.09 -4.62
CA TRP A 155 -16.90 15.65 -4.66
C TRP A 155 -17.06 14.95 -3.30
N ALA A 156 -17.23 15.71 -2.22
CA ALA A 156 -17.55 15.23 -0.87
C ALA A 156 -18.97 15.65 -0.45
N ALA A 157 -19.67 16.41 -1.29
CA ALA A 157 -21.05 16.78 -1.06
C ALA A 157 -21.97 15.58 -1.32
N PRO A 158 -23.09 15.46 -0.59
CA PRO A 158 -24.12 14.47 -0.87
C PRO A 158 -24.50 14.44 -2.36
N THR A 159 -24.76 13.25 -2.90
CA THR A 159 -25.37 13.14 -4.22
C THR A 159 -26.80 13.68 -4.19
N GLU A 160 -27.36 13.96 -5.37
CA GLU A 160 -28.81 14.08 -5.47
C GLU A 160 -29.48 12.74 -5.14
N ARG A 161 -30.79 12.78 -4.88
CA ARG A 161 -31.56 11.56 -4.68
C ARG A 161 -31.82 10.92 -6.03
N GLU A 162 -31.23 9.75 -6.26
CA GLU A 162 -31.34 9.01 -7.52
C GLU A 162 -31.51 7.51 -7.26
N ALA A 163 -31.82 6.74 -8.31
CA ALA A 163 -32.04 5.30 -8.17
C ALA A 163 -30.73 4.54 -7.85
N ALA A 164 -29.60 5.04 -8.36
CA ALA A 164 -28.30 4.41 -8.18
C ALA A 164 -27.15 5.44 -8.00
N PRO A 165 -27.10 6.22 -6.90
CA PRO A 165 -26.03 7.17 -6.70
C PRO A 165 -24.70 6.45 -6.47
N TRP A 166 -23.63 7.02 -7.00
CA TRP A 166 -22.29 6.48 -6.80
C TRP A 166 -21.25 7.55 -6.55
N TRP A 167 -20.20 7.14 -5.84
CA TRP A 167 -19.00 7.92 -5.56
C TRP A 167 -17.78 7.05 -5.89
N GLU A 168 -16.81 7.61 -6.60
CA GLU A 168 -15.65 6.91 -7.12
C GLU A 168 -14.36 7.67 -6.82
N LEU A 169 -13.37 6.95 -6.30
CA LEU A 169 -12.01 7.40 -6.10
C LEU A 169 -11.09 6.76 -7.15
N ASP A 170 -10.40 7.58 -7.97
CA ASP A 170 -9.29 7.16 -8.84
C ASP A 170 -7.96 7.36 -8.07
N LEU A 171 -7.25 6.25 -7.84
CA LEU A 171 -5.93 6.17 -7.21
C LEU A 171 -4.80 6.60 -8.16
N ALA A 172 -5.15 7.17 -9.32
CA ALA A 172 -4.32 7.63 -10.44
C ALA A 172 -3.58 6.52 -11.20
N LYS A 173 -3.33 5.37 -10.57
CA LYS A 173 -2.74 4.16 -11.17
C LYS A 173 -3.23 2.92 -10.43
N SER A 174 -2.98 1.75 -11.01
CA SER A 174 -3.28 0.48 -10.36
C SER A 174 -2.36 0.26 -9.17
N LEU A 175 -2.96 0.06 -8.00
CA LEU A 175 -2.28 -0.19 -6.73
C LEU A 175 -2.81 -1.50 -6.14
N TYR A 176 -1.99 -2.13 -5.32
CA TYR A 176 -2.40 -3.21 -4.43
C TYR A 176 -3.10 -2.61 -3.21
N VAL A 177 -4.34 -3.01 -2.95
CA VAL A 177 -5.18 -2.51 -1.85
C VAL A 177 -5.43 -3.66 -0.88
N PRO A 178 -4.63 -3.80 0.18
CA PRO A 178 -4.83 -4.84 1.20
C PRO A 178 -6.04 -4.57 2.11
N TRP A 179 -6.45 -3.30 2.23
CA TRP A 179 -7.52 -2.91 3.14
C TRP A 179 -8.14 -1.59 2.70
N LEU A 180 -9.47 -1.50 2.83
CA LEU A 180 -10.20 -0.24 2.72
C LEU A 180 -11.35 -0.20 3.70
N ARG A 181 -11.72 1.02 4.12
CA ARG A 181 -12.91 1.32 4.89
C ARG A 181 -13.64 2.51 4.31
N ILE A 182 -14.97 2.43 4.24
CA ILE A 182 -15.84 3.53 3.80
C ILE A 182 -16.96 3.69 4.83
N ASP A 183 -17.12 4.89 5.37
CA ASP A 183 -18.22 5.22 6.28
C ASP A 183 -19.25 6.08 5.56
N LEU A 184 -20.52 5.67 5.62
CA LEU A 184 -21.64 6.36 5.00
C LEU A 184 -22.68 6.77 6.04
N ASP A 185 -23.51 7.77 5.71
CA ASP A 185 -24.82 7.89 6.37
C ASP A 185 -25.64 6.63 6.05
N ALA A 186 -26.37 6.13 7.04
CA ALA A 186 -27.11 4.88 6.92
C ALA A 186 -28.21 5.01 5.85
N PRO A 187 -28.15 4.24 4.74
CA PRO A 187 -29.19 4.29 3.74
C PRO A 187 -30.48 3.60 4.24
N PRO A 188 -31.65 3.91 3.63
CA PRO A 188 -32.91 3.26 4.00
C PRO A 188 -32.87 1.73 3.83
N ALA A 189 -33.67 1.00 4.61
CA ALA A 189 -33.82 -0.44 4.47
C ALA A 189 -34.24 -0.84 3.05
N GLY A 190 -33.74 -1.98 2.58
CA GLY A 190 -33.87 -2.46 1.21
C GLY A 190 -32.87 -1.84 0.23
N THR A 191 -32.14 -0.79 0.61
CA THR A 191 -31.08 -0.24 -0.24
C THR A 191 -29.92 -1.22 -0.30
N ARG A 192 -29.53 -1.61 -1.51
CA ARG A 192 -28.36 -2.46 -1.74
C ARG A 192 -27.11 -1.59 -1.84
N ILE A 193 -26.07 -1.94 -1.11
CA ILE A 193 -24.79 -1.24 -1.08
C ILE A 193 -23.76 -2.10 -1.79
N VAL A 194 -23.08 -1.54 -2.78
CA VAL A 194 -22.09 -2.24 -3.60
C VAL A 194 -20.78 -1.46 -3.56
N VAL A 195 -19.68 -2.13 -3.20
CA VAL A 195 -18.32 -1.58 -3.33
C VAL A 195 -17.58 -2.34 -4.41
N ARG A 196 -16.97 -1.59 -5.32
CA ARG A 196 -16.22 -2.09 -6.46
C ARG A 196 -14.78 -1.62 -6.39
N ALA A 197 -13.85 -2.50 -6.74
CA ALA A 197 -12.43 -2.20 -6.88
C ALA A 197 -11.94 -2.75 -8.23
N TYR A 198 -11.39 -1.89 -9.09
CA TYR A 198 -10.98 -2.29 -10.44
C TYR A 198 -9.82 -1.47 -10.99
N ALA A 199 -9.01 -2.09 -11.85
CA ALA A 199 -7.83 -1.47 -12.46
C ALA A 199 -8.13 -0.67 -13.74
N PHE A 200 -9.21 -1.02 -14.44
CA PHE A 200 -9.58 -0.43 -15.72
C PHE A 200 -11.09 -0.32 -15.83
N LEU A 201 -11.54 0.69 -16.57
CA LEU A 201 -12.94 0.83 -16.96
C LEU A 201 -13.21 0.00 -18.22
N SER A 202 -14.46 -0.44 -18.40
CA SER A 202 -14.92 -0.99 -19.67
C SER A 202 -14.87 0.08 -20.78
N PRO A 203 -15.01 -0.30 -22.07
CA PRO A 203 -15.14 0.67 -23.16
C PRO A 203 -16.32 1.65 -22.97
N ALA A 204 -17.34 1.25 -22.21
CA ALA A 204 -18.50 2.09 -21.86
C ALA A 204 -18.23 3.01 -20.65
N LEU A 205 -17.00 3.02 -20.12
CA LEU A 205 -16.62 3.73 -18.90
C LEU A 205 -17.36 3.23 -17.65
N GLU A 206 -17.72 1.94 -17.64
CA GLU A 206 -18.38 1.27 -16.52
C GLU A 206 -17.42 0.34 -15.77
N PRO A 207 -17.64 0.11 -14.46
CA PRO A 207 -16.93 -0.92 -13.72
C PRO A 207 -17.14 -2.31 -14.34
N PRO A 208 -16.11 -3.17 -14.39
CA PRO A 208 -16.27 -4.58 -14.75
C PRO A 208 -17.25 -5.30 -13.83
N ALA A 209 -17.98 -6.30 -14.34
CA ALA A 209 -18.97 -7.04 -13.55
C ALA A 209 -18.36 -7.77 -12.34
N ASP A 210 -17.15 -8.31 -12.52
CA ASP A 210 -16.34 -9.05 -11.55
C ASP A 210 -15.58 -8.16 -10.55
N SER A 211 -15.79 -6.84 -10.58
CA SER A 211 -15.10 -5.88 -9.70
C SER A 211 -15.72 -5.74 -8.30
N ILE A 212 -16.79 -6.47 -7.98
CA ILE A 212 -17.50 -6.37 -6.70
C ILE A 212 -16.63 -6.98 -5.60
N VAL A 213 -16.25 -6.18 -4.61
CA VAL A 213 -15.47 -6.60 -3.44
C VAL A 213 -16.29 -6.58 -2.15
N PHE A 214 -17.48 -5.97 -2.18
CA PHE A 214 -18.46 -6.03 -1.11
C PHE A 214 -19.86 -5.78 -1.66
N GLU A 215 -20.83 -6.56 -1.18
CA GLU A 215 -22.24 -6.38 -1.49
C GLU A 215 -23.09 -6.80 -0.30
N ALA A 216 -23.98 -5.91 0.15
CA ALA A 216 -24.94 -6.19 1.22
C ALA A 216 -26.15 -5.27 1.12
N TYR A 217 -27.27 -5.65 1.73
CA TYR A 217 -28.39 -4.74 1.97
C TYR A 217 -28.15 -3.91 3.24
N ALA A 218 -28.66 -2.68 3.26
CA ALA A 218 -28.47 -1.72 4.34
C ALA A 218 -28.80 -2.29 5.73
N GLU A 219 -29.91 -3.02 5.84
CA GLU A 219 -30.39 -3.67 7.07
C GLU A 219 -29.50 -4.82 7.57
N GLN A 220 -28.57 -5.31 6.74
CA GLN A 220 -27.62 -6.35 7.11
C GLN A 220 -26.35 -5.79 7.75
N ILE A 221 -26.15 -4.46 7.68
CA ILE A 221 -24.96 -3.79 8.21
C ILE A 221 -25.30 -3.13 9.54
N ALA A 222 -24.41 -3.29 10.53
CA ALA A 222 -24.58 -2.63 11.82
C ALA A 222 -24.56 -1.10 11.67
N VAL A 223 -25.58 -0.45 12.21
CA VAL A 223 -25.71 1.01 12.23
C VAL A 223 -25.24 1.55 13.57
N HIS A 224 -24.32 2.51 13.54
CA HIS A 224 -23.82 3.19 14.73
C HIS A 224 -23.96 4.70 14.56
N ALA A 225 -24.75 5.33 15.43
CA ALA A 225 -25.04 6.77 15.38
C ALA A 225 -25.54 7.24 13.98
N GLY A 226 -26.40 6.44 13.34
CA GLY A 226 -26.94 6.76 12.01
C GLY A 226 -25.97 6.56 10.84
N ARG A 227 -24.85 5.88 11.06
CA ARG A 227 -23.86 5.58 10.03
C ARG A 227 -23.63 4.08 9.86
N VAL A 228 -23.25 3.70 8.65
CA VAL A 228 -22.76 2.35 8.33
C VAL A 228 -21.28 2.41 8.00
N ALA A 229 -20.51 1.45 8.53
CA ALA A 229 -19.08 1.31 8.26
C ALA A 229 -18.84 0.02 7.47
N ILE A 230 -18.23 0.15 6.30
CA ILE A 230 -17.91 -0.98 5.42
C ILE A 230 -16.41 -1.16 5.47
N ALA A 231 -15.93 -2.30 5.94
CA ALA A 231 -14.51 -2.64 5.98
C ALA A 231 -14.24 -3.86 5.11
N ILE A 232 -13.31 -3.74 4.18
CA ILE A 232 -12.88 -4.82 3.29
C ILE A 232 -11.40 -5.07 3.59
N ALA A 233 -11.11 -6.28 4.08
CA ALA A 233 -9.75 -6.74 4.39
C ALA A 233 -9.23 -7.77 3.38
N GLU A 234 -9.98 -7.99 2.30
CA GLU A 234 -9.55 -8.84 1.21
C GLU A 234 -8.65 -8.04 0.26
N ALA A 235 -7.44 -8.56 0.07
CA ALA A 235 -6.46 -7.94 -0.78
C ALA A 235 -6.92 -7.93 -2.25
N THR A 236 -6.94 -6.75 -2.87
CA THR A 236 -7.36 -6.56 -4.26
C THR A 236 -6.41 -5.62 -5.03
N VAL A 237 -6.66 -5.45 -6.33
CA VAL A 237 -6.04 -4.40 -7.13
C VAL A 237 -7.07 -3.40 -7.57
N ALA A 238 -6.83 -2.15 -7.20
CA ALA A 238 -7.68 -1.05 -7.60
C ALA A 238 -6.81 0.03 -8.24
N ARG A 239 -7.30 0.55 -9.36
CA ARG A 239 -7.07 1.94 -9.71
C ARG A 239 -8.28 2.76 -9.26
N TYR A 240 -9.47 2.22 -9.42
CA TYR A 240 -10.72 2.87 -9.05
C TYR A 240 -11.36 2.11 -7.90
N ILE A 241 -11.86 2.84 -6.92
CA ILE A 241 -12.72 2.32 -5.85
C ILE A 241 -14.04 3.06 -5.98
N ARG A 242 -15.12 2.35 -6.28
CA ARG A 242 -16.46 2.92 -6.40
C ARG A 242 -17.38 2.35 -5.34
N ILE A 243 -18.13 3.21 -4.67
CA ILE A 243 -19.27 2.81 -3.86
C ILE A 243 -20.56 3.29 -4.54
N GLU A 244 -21.54 2.40 -4.58
CA GLU A 244 -22.83 2.59 -5.23
C GLU A 244 -23.93 2.15 -4.28
N LEU A 245 -24.99 2.95 -4.18
CA LEU A 245 -26.25 2.52 -3.57
C LEU A 245 -27.21 2.15 -4.69
N VAL A 246 -28.04 1.13 -4.51
CA VAL A 246 -29.12 0.79 -5.42
C VAL A 246 -30.42 0.77 -4.64
N ALA A 247 -31.28 1.75 -4.91
CA ALA A 247 -32.56 1.90 -4.23
C ALA A 247 -33.53 0.78 -4.61
N ALA A 248 -34.21 0.19 -3.62
CA ALA A 248 -35.30 -0.77 -3.86
C ALA A 248 -36.65 -0.10 -4.17
N GLY A 249 -36.75 1.23 -4.04
CA GLY A 249 -37.97 1.99 -4.23
C GLY A 249 -37.68 3.46 -4.45
N GLU A 250 -37.96 4.29 -3.44
CA GLU A 250 -37.71 5.73 -3.51
C GLU A 250 -36.22 6.04 -3.75
N PRO A 251 -35.89 7.05 -4.58
CA PRO A 251 -34.52 7.50 -4.81
C PRO A 251 -33.78 7.82 -3.50
N VAL A 252 -32.51 7.43 -3.42
CA VAL A 252 -31.65 7.61 -2.24
C VAL A 252 -30.51 8.57 -2.57
N ALA A 253 -29.99 9.26 -1.56
CA ALA A 253 -28.76 10.04 -1.69
C ALA A 253 -27.61 9.25 -1.04
N LEU A 254 -26.43 9.32 -1.65
CA LEU A 254 -25.20 8.79 -1.09
C LEU A 254 -24.45 9.91 -0.38
N VAL A 255 -24.08 9.66 0.87
CA VAL A 255 -23.26 10.58 1.68
C VAL A 255 -22.07 9.80 2.22
N VAL A 256 -20.90 10.02 1.62
CA VAL A 256 -19.63 9.45 2.09
C VAL A 256 -19.05 10.38 3.17
N THR A 257 -18.97 9.88 4.40
CA THR A 257 -18.48 10.67 5.54
C THR A 257 -16.99 10.49 5.77
N SER A 258 -16.45 9.30 5.49
CA SER A 258 -15.02 9.01 5.51
C SER A 258 -14.70 7.89 4.52
N ALA A 259 -13.47 7.90 4.02
CA ALA A 259 -12.92 6.81 3.22
C ALA A 259 -11.43 6.66 3.56
N GLU A 260 -11.03 5.48 3.97
CA GLU A 260 -9.65 5.11 4.28
C GLU A 260 -9.23 3.98 3.35
N VAL A 261 -8.11 4.16 2.65
CA VAL A 261 -7.58 3.17 1.73
C VAL A 261 -6.12 2.96 2.04
N LEU A 262 -5.75 1.75 2.44
CA LEU A 262 -4.37 1.33 2.51
C LEU A 262 -3.98 0.79 1.13
N ALA A 263 -2.96 1.37 0.51
CA ALA A 263 -2.54 0.98 -0.83
C ALA A 263 -1.01 0.94 -0.97
N ALA A 264 -0.51 0.08 -1.86
CA ALA A 264 0.90 -0.05 -2.20
C ALA A 264 1.11 -0.21 -3.71
N GLU A 265 2.33 0.05 -4.19
CA GLU A 265 2.71 -0.27 -5.58
C GLU A 265 2.47 -1.75 -5.90
N LEU A 266 2.21 -2.09 -7.17
CA LEU A 266 2.09 -3.50 -7.54
C LEU A 266 3.41 -4.26 -7.41
N VAL A 267 4.53 -3.58 -7.68
CA VAL A 267 5.89 -4.13 -7.52
C VAL A 267 6.46 -3.69 -6.19
N ALA A 268 7.12 -4.62 -5.50
CA ALA A 268 7.78 -4.38 -4.22
C ALA A 268 9.29 -4.54 -4.35
N ASP A 269 10.02 -4.10 -3.32
CA ASP A 269 11.48 -4.23 -3.27
C ASP A 269 11.95 -5.69 -3.12
N THR A 270 11.04 -6.60 -2.75
CA THR A 270 11.33 -8.03 -2.62
C THR A 270 10.49 -8.87 -3.57
N LEU A 271 11.04 -10.01 -4.00
CA LEU A 271 10.32 -10.99 -4.79
C LEU A 271 9.10 -11.53 -4.03
N GLU A 272 9.24 -11.77 -2.72
CA GLU A 272 8.14 -12.23 -1.87
C GLU A 272 6.96 -11.25 -1.89
N ALA A 273 7.21 -9.97 -1.64
CA ALA A 273 6.16 -8.97 -1.61
C ALA A 273 5.56 -8.74 -3.02
N THR A 274 6.38 -8.81 -4.08
CA THR A 274 5.89 -8.72 -5.47
C THR A 274 5.01 -9.91 -5.84
N LEU A 275 5.40 -11.12 -5.48
CA LEU A 275 4.59 -12.32 -5.73
C LEU A 275 3.31 -12.31 -4.90
N ARG A 276 3.36 -11.97 -3.61
CA ARG A 276 2.16 -11.82 -2.77
C ARG A 276 1.14 -10.89 -3.42
N ARG A 277 1.59 -9.74 -3.93
CA ARG A 277 0.74 -8.79 -4.64
C ARG A 277 0.20 -9.40 -5.93
N SER A 278 1.06 -10.01 -6.75
CA SER A 278 0.68 -10.67 -8.02
C SER A 278 -0.37 -11.77 -7.83
N PHE A 279 -0.22 -12.60 -6.80
CA PHE A 279 -1.16 -13.67 -6.47
C PHE A 279 -2.51 -13.16 -6.00
N ALA A 280 -2.55 -12.00 -5.34
CA ALA A 280 -3.81 -11.31 -5.05
C ALA A 280 -4.44 -10.72 -6.33
N VAL A 281 -3.64 -10.09 -7.22
CA VAL A 281 -4.12 -9.49 -8.48
C VAL A 281 -4.81 -10.53 -9.36
N PHE A 282 -4.21 -11.71 -9.48
CA PHE A 282 -4.64 -12.73 -10.42
C PHE A 282 -5.33 -13.90 -9.72
N CYS A 283 -5.82 -13.70 -8.49
CA CYS A 283 -6.31 -14.76 -7.60
C CYS A 283 -7.25 -15.76 -8.31
N ASP A 284 -8.20 -15.27 -9.11
CA ASP A 284 -9.20 -16.13 -9.76
C ASP A 284 -8.80 -16.58 -11.18
N ARG A 285 -7.61 -16.19 -11.67
CA ARG A 285 -7.11 -16.64 -12.98
C ARG A 285 -6.49 -18.04 -12.87
N PRO A 286 -6.58 -18.87 -13.93
CA PRO A 286 -5.79 -20.09 -14.02
C PRO A 286 -4.29 -19.77 -13.97
N LEU A 287 -3.57 -20.45 -13.07
CA LEU A 287 -2.11 -20.44 -13.00
C LEU A 287 -1.52 -21.71 -13.62
N PHE A 288 -2.16 -22.85 -13.38
CA PHE A 288 -1.84 -24.12 -14.01
C PHE A 288 -2.94 -24.55 -14.95
N VAL A 289 -2.56 -25.01 -16.14
CA VAL A 289 -3.45 -25.54 -17.17
C VAL A 289 -2.89 -26.85 -17.71
N GLU A 290 -3.76 -27.78 -18.05
CA GLU A 290 -3.42 -28.98 -18.80
C GLU A 290 -2.96 -28.62 -20.22
N ARG A 291 -2.36 -29.59 -20.93
CA ARG A 291 -1.94 -29.38 -22.32
C ARG A 291 -3.09 -29.04 -23.27
N ASP A 292 -4.32 -29.44 -22.92
CA ASP A 292 -5.54 -29.12 -23.67
C ASP A 292 -6.15 -27.75 -23.28
N GLY A 293 -5.54 -27.04 -22.34
CA GLY A 293 -5.99 -25.74 -21.84
C GLY A 293 -6.94 -25.82 -20.65
N THR A 294 -7.31 -27.02 -20.17
CA THR A 294 -8.18 -27.18 -19.01
C THR A 294 -7.51 -26.59 -17.75
N PRO A 295 -8.14 -25.65 -17.03
CA PRO A 295 -7.60 -25.12 -15.79
C PRO A 295 -7.43 -26.22 -14.72
N ILE A 296 -6.24 -26.30 -14.13
CA ILE A 296 -5.92 -27.24 -13.04
C ILE A 296 -6.03 -26.53 -11.70
N ALA A 297 -5.45 -25.33 -11.59
CA ALA A 297 -5.44 -24.56 -10.36
C ALA A 297 -5.30 -23.06 -10.66
N THR A 298 -5.95 -22.26 -9.83
CA THR A 298 -5.89 -20.79 -9.85
C THR A 298 -4.72 -20.25 -9.03
N TYR A 299 -4.39 -18.97 -9.19
CA TYR A 299 -3.41 -18.31 -8.31
C TYR A 299 -3.84 -18.43 -6.84
N ARG A 300 -5.12 -18.21 -6.52
CA ARG A 300 -5.66 -18.28 -5.15
C ARG A 300 -5.39 -19.64 -4.52
N GLU A 301 -5.76 -20.72 -5.21
CA GLU A 301 -5.59 -22.10 -4.69
C GLU A 301 -4.11 -22.43 -4.44
N ILE A 302 -3.21 -22.01 -5.33
CA ILE A 302 -1.77 -22.23 -5.18
C ILE A 302 -1.22 -21.41 -4.02
N TRP A 303 -1.61 -20.15 -3.88
CA TRP A 303 -1.19 -19.30 -2.78
C TRP A 303 -1.66 -19.85 -1.43
N ASP A 304 -2.93 -20.23 -1.31
CA ASP A 304 -3.50 -20.77 -0.08
C ASP A 304 -2.80 -22.07 0.34
N ARG A 305 -2.54 -22.96 -0.62
CA ARG A 305 -1.76 -24.18 -0.38
C ARG A 305 -0.34 -23.85 0.04
N ALA A 306 0.32 -22.89 -0.60
CA ALA A 306 1.67 -22.45 -0.23
C ALA A 306 1.71 -21.83 1.18
N MET A 307 0.71 -21.02 1.56
CA MET A 307 0.65 -20.41 2.89
C MET A 307 0.38 -21.46 3.98
N ALA A 308 -0.51 -22.42 3.70
CA ALA A 308 -0.74 -23.55 4.59
C ALA A 308 0.53 -24.40 4.76
N PHE A 309 1.20 -24.70 3.66
CA PHE A 309 2.43 -25.47 3.67
C PHE A 309 3.56 -24.74 4.40
N SER A 310 3.72 -23.43 4.16
CA SER A 310 4.67 -22.54 4.84
C SER A 310 4.52 -22.57 6.36
N ARG A 311 3.28 -22.51 6.88
CA ARG A 311 3.01 -22.64 8.32
C ARG A 311 3.39 -24.03 8.86
N GLY A 312 3.17 -25.08 8.09
CA GLY A 312 3.56 -26.45 8.44
C GLY A 312 5.08 -26.61 8.49
N LEU A 313 5.79 -26.05 7.50
CA LEU A 313 7.24 -26.01 7.45
C LEU A 313 7.82 -25.24 8.64
N ALA A 314 7.32 -24.03 8.90
CA ALA A 314 7.78 -23.19 10.01
C ALA A 314 7.79 -23.95 11.34
N LYS A 315 6.68 -24.63 11.67
CA LYS A 315 6.54 -25.41 12.90
C LYS A 315 7.56 -26.55 13.06
N ARG A 316 8.12 -27.06 11.96
CA ARG A 316 9.02 -28.22 11.97
C ARG A 316 10.48 -27.87 11.67
N ILE A 317 10.72 -26.90 10.81
CA ILE A 317 12.04 -26.49 10.34
C ILE A 317 12.69 -25.49 11.28
N GLU A 318 11.95 -24.49 11.78
CA GLU A 318 12.54 -23.43 12.60
C GLU A 318 13.16 -23.95 13.90
N PRO A 319 12.54 -24.89 14.64
CA PRO A 319 13.17 -25.51 15.81
C PRO A 319 14.49 -26.23 15.48
N ILE A 320 14.63 -26.75 14.25
CA ILE A 320 15.87 -27.41 13.79
C ILE A 320 16.92 -26.36 13.41
N ALA A 321 16.51 -25.30 12.71
CA ALA A 321 17.38 -24.23 12.24
C ALA A 321 17.91 -23.31 13.35
N ASP A 322 17.18 -23.22 14.48
CA ASP A 322 17.57 -22.44 15.66
C ASP A 322 18.51 -23.20 16.61
N ASN A 323 18.86 -24.46 16.31
CA ASN A 323 19.82 -25.21 17.09
C ASN A 323 21.23 -24.60 16.96
N ALA A 324 21.94 -24.44 18.09
CA ALA A 324 23.25 -23.80 18.20
C ALA A 324 24.35 -24.44 17.33
N GLU A 325 24.16 -25.70 16.92
CA GLU A 325 25.06 -26.43 16.03
C GLU A 325 24.91 -26.07 14.54
N ALA A 326 23.88 -25.30 14.16
CA ALA A 326 23.71 -24.85 12.78
C ALA A 326 24.81 -23.85 12.37
N PRO A 327 25.34 -23.93 11.13
CA PRO A 327 26.27 -22.96 10.58
C PRO A 327 25.72 -21.53 10.69
N SER A 328 26.56 -20.55 11.05
CA SER A 328 26.14 -19.17 11.34
C SER A 328 25.38 -18.49 10.20
N LEU A 329 25.64 -18.85 8.95
CA LEU A 329 24.94 -18.32 7.76
C LEU A 329 23.52 -18.90 7.58
N LEU A 330 23.19 -19.99 8.25
CA LEU A 330 21.90 -20.69 8.19
C LEU A 330 21.13 -20.62 9.51
N ARG A 331 21.70 -20.02 10.57
CA ARG A 331 20.99 -19.82 11.84
C ARG A 331 19.76 -18.96 11.61
N GLY A 332 18.60 -19.48 12.00
CA GLY A 332 17.29 -18.86 11.76
C GLY A 332 16.81 -18.91 10.30
N ARG A 333 17.45 -19.69 9.41
CA ARG A 333 17.02 -19.88 8.01
C ARG A 333 17.12 -21.34 7.57
N GLY A 334 15.97 -21.94 7.21
CA GLY A 334 15.94 -23.30 6.66
C GLY A 334 16.49 -23.38 5.23
N VAL A 335 17.05 -24.54 4.88
CA VAL A 335 17.35 -24.93 3.49
C VAL A 335 16.29 -25.92 3.04
N LEU A 336 15.53 -25.58 2.00
CA LEU A 336 14.45 -26.38 1.44
C LEU A 336 14.90 -26.96 0.10
N ALA A 337 15.19 -28.26 0.05
CA ALA A 337 15.42 -28.93 -1.23
C ALA A 337 14.07 -29.35 -1.83
N VAL A 338 13.79 -28.88 -3.05
CA VAL A 338 12.55 -29.22 -3.77
C VAL A 338 12.91 -30.17 -4.90
N ILE A 339 12.56 -31.45 -4.73
CA ILE A 339 12.93 -32.57 -5.61
C ILE A 339 11.67 -33.25 -6.15
N THR A 340 10.99 -32.56 -7.05
CA THR A 340 9.71 -33.00 -7.64
C THR A 340 9.73 -32.78 -9.16
N ARG A 341 8.94 -33.54 -9.91
CA ARG A 341 8.70 -33.26 -11.35
C ARG A 341 7.87 -31.98 -11.51
N SER A 342 7.82 -31.45 -12.73
CA SER A 342 7.08 -30.22 -13.05
C SER A 342 5.58 -30.37 -12.78
N ARG A 343 5.17 -29.92 -11.59
CA ARG A 343 3.82 -30.04 -11.03
C ARG A 343 3.51 -28.84 -10.11
N PRO A 344 2.24 -28.59 -9.76
CA PRO A 344 1.87 -27.51 -8.84
C PRO A 344 2.61 -27.55 -7.49
N GLU A 345 2.88 -28.75 -6.97
CA GLU A 345 3.57 -28.96 -5.69
C GLU A 345 4.96 -28.33 -5.64
N TRP A 346 5.67 -28.29 -6.77
CA TRP A 346 6.96 -27.64 -6.89
C TRP A 346 6.88 -26.14 -6.58
N LEU A 347 5.94 -25.44 -7.24
CA LEU A 347 5.72 -24.01 -7.02
C LEU A 347 5.20 -23.72 -5.62
N ILE A 348 4.32 -24.58 -5.09
CA ILE A 348 3.81 -24.48 -3.71
C ILE A 348 4.97 -24.52 -2.71
N ALA A 349 5.93 -25.43 -2.89
CA ALA A 349 7.10 -25.54 -2.03
C ALA A 349 8.02 -24.31 -2.13
N ASP A 350 8.29 -23.82 -3.35
CA ASP A 350 9.11 -22.64 -3.56
C ASP A 350 8.48 -21.37 -2.96
N LEU A 351 7.18 -21.16 -3.17
CA LEU A 351 6.45 -20.03 -2.56
C LEU A 351 6.45 -20.13 -1.03
N ALA A 352 6.24 -21.33 -0.48
CA ALA A 352 6.26 -21.55 0.95
C ALA A 352 7.63 -21.23 1.57
N GLY A 353 8.72 -21.64 0.89
CA GLY A 353 10.08 -21.33 1.27
C GLY A 353 10.37 -19.83 1.16
N LEU A 354 9.97 -19.19 0.06
CA LEU A 354 10.14 -17.76 -0.17
C LEU A 354 9.49 -16.91 0.94
N VAL A 355 8.26 -17.23 1.33
CA VAL A 355 7.54 -16.49 2.41
C VAL A 355 8.17 -16.66 3.79
N ARG A 356 8.95 -17.72 4.02
CA ARG A 356 9.75 -17.88 5.26
C ARG A 356 11.18 -17.36 5.13
N GLY A 357 11.59 -16.90 3.94
CA GLY A 357 12.98 -16.53 3.67
C GLY A 357 13.95 -17.72 3.69
N TYR A 358 13.45 -18.93 3.40
CA TYR A 358 14.28 -20.13 3.26
C TYR A 358 15.06 -20.10 1.94
N VAL A 359 16.20 -20.79 1.94
CA VAL A 359 16.97 -21.04 0.72
C VAL A 359 16.33 -22.22 -0.01
N SER A 360 15.76 -21.99 -1.19
CA SER A 360 15.29 -23.09 -2.05
C SER A 360 16.44 -23.67 -2.87
N VAL A 361 16.55 -25.00 -2.89
CA VAL A 361 17.52 -25.78 -3.67
C VAL A 361 16.74 -26.72 -4.58
N PRO A 362 16.37 -26.30 -5.81
CA PRO A 362 15.66 -27.16 -6.74
C PRO A 362 16.61 -28.23 -7.29
N LEU A 363 16.20 -29.49 -7.25
CA LEU A 363 16.94 -30.64 -7.81
C LEU A 363 16.00 -31.49 -8.66
N SER A 364 16.54 -32.15 -9.69
CA SER A 364 15.75 -33.09 -10.48
C SER A 364 15.68 -34.46 -9.80
N PRO A 365 14.49 -35.08 -9.67
CA PRO A 365 14.37 -36.43 -9.10
C PRO A 365 15.05 -37.50 -9.96
N ASP A 366 15.30 -37.22 -11.24
CA ASP A 366 15.90 -38.16 -12.19
C ASP A 366 17.44 -38.12 -12.18
N GLU A 367 18.07 -37.26 -11.36
CA GLU A 367 19.52 -37.28 -11.16
C GLU A 367 19.97 -38.56 -10.43
N SER A 368 21.23 -38.97 -10.65
CA SER A 368 21.81 -40.12 -9.98
C SER A 368 21.98 -39.87 -8.48
N ASP A 369 21.92 -40.95 -7.69
CA ASP A 369 22.13 -40.89 -6.23
C ASP A 369 23.47 -40.27 -5.86
N GLU A 370 24.53 -40.56 -6.61
CA GLU A 370 25.87 -40.01 -6.40
C GLU A 370 25.88 -38.48 -6.53
N ARG A 371 25.19 -37.96 -7.55
CA ARG A 371 25.09 -36.52 -7.79
C ARG A 371 24.23 -35.83 -6.75
N LEU A 372 23.07 -36.40 -6.43
CA LEU A 372 22.17 -35.85 -5.41
C LEU A 372 22.83 -35.87 -4.03
N ALA A 373 23.50 -36.96 -3.65
CA ALA A 373 24.27 -37.03 -2.40
C ALA A 373 25.38 -35.98 -2.37
N PHE A 374 26.10 -35.80 -3.48
CA PHE A 374 27.12 -34.77 -3.57
C PHE A 374 26.55 -33.37 -3.33
N VAL A 375 25.44 -33.00 -3.99
CA VAL A 375 24.81 -31.69 -3.80
C VAL A 375 24.28 -31.52 -2.38
N LEU A 376 23.56 -32.50 -1.85
CA LEU A 376 22.99 -32.47 -0.49
C LEU A 376 24.08 -32.43 0.59
N SER A 377 25.28 -32.97 0.33
CA SER A 377 26.41 -32.84 1.24
C SER A 377 26.99 -31.41 1.30
N ARG A 378 26.81 -30.63 0.22
CA ARG A 378 27.31 -29.24 0.09
C ARG A 378 26.26 -28.22 0.49
N ALA A 379 24.99 -28.54 0.29
CA ALA A 379 23.83 -27.75 0.70
C ALA A 379 22.93 -28.61 1.59
N PRO A 380 23.31 -28.81 2.88
CA PRO A 380 22.57 -29.68 3.78
C PRO A 380 21.15 -29.16 3.96
N ALA A 381 20.21 -29.86 3.34
CA ALA A 381 18.79 -29.52 3.38
C ALA A 381 18.24 -29.78 4.79
N THR A 382 17.53 -28.80 5.36
CA THR A 382 16.75 -29.00 6.58
C THR A 382 15.48 -29.78 6.28
N CYS A 383 14.95 -29.61 5.05
CA CYS A 383 13.77 -30.31 4.57
C CYS A 383 13.92 -30.65 3.10
N ILE A 384 13.45 -31.84 2.72
CA ILE A 384 13.32 -32.29 1.33
C ILE A 384 11.83 -32.46 1.03
N VAL A 385 11.35 -31.73 0.02
CA VAL A 385 10.01 -31.93 -0.56
C VAL A 385 10.16 -32.80 -1.79
N CYS A 386 9.46 -33.92 -1.84
CA CYS A 386 9.61 -34.92 -2.89
C CYS A 386 8.31 -35.66 -3.17
N GLU A 387 8.24 -36.36 -4.30
CA GLU A 387 7.13 -37.26 -4.59
C GLU A 387 7.14 -38.46 -3.63
N ARG A 388 5.95 -38.93 -3.23
CA ARG A 388 5.81 -40.06 -2.29
C ARG A 388 6.64 -41.30 -2.67
N ALA A 389 6.73 -41.60 -3.97
CA ALA A 389 7.49 -42.74 -4.47
C ALA A 389 8.99 -42.67 -4.15
N ASP A 390 9.56 -41.45 -4.06
CA ASP A 390 10.98 -41.21 -3.86
C ASP A 390 11.36 -40.92 -2.39
N ALA A 391 10.38 -40.82 -1.48
CA ALA A 391 10.60 -40.43 -0.09
C ALA A 391 11.61 -41.34 0.64
N ALA A 392 11.54 -42.65 0.45
CA ALA A 392 12.47 -43.60 1.07
C ALA A 392 13.90 -43.46 0.53
N ARG A 393 14.04 -43.14 -0.77
CA ARG A 393 15.33 -42.89 -1.41
C ARG A 393 15.97 -41.64 -0.82
N PHE A 394 15.24 -40.54 -0.69
CA PHE A 394 15.79 -39.29 -0.15
C PHE A 394 16.03 -39.33 1.36
N ALA A 395 15.24 -40.09 2.12
CA ALA A 395 15.53 -40.35 3.53
C ALA A 395 16.90 -41.04 3.73
N LYS A 396 17.31 -41.92 2.79
CA LYS A 396 18.62 -42.56 2.80
C LYS A 396 19.76 -41.60 2.42
N LEU A 397 19.52 -40.73 1.44
CA LEU A 397 20.52 -39.79 0.93
C LEU A 397 20.77 -38.61 1.88
N ALA A 398 19.77 -38.20 2.67
CA ALA A 398 19.87 -37.12 3.64
C ALA A 398 19.12 -37.47 4.94
N PRO A 399 19.68 -38.34 5.80
CA PRO A 399 19.00 -38.86 6.99
C PRO A 399 18.70 -37.80 8.07
N ALA A 400 19.36 -36.65 8.02
CA ALA A 400 19.12 -35.54 8.93
C ALA A 400 18.01 -34.58 8.45
N ALA A 401 17.56 -34.71 7.19
CA ALA A 401 16.55 -33.83 6.63
C ALA A 401 15.14 -34.30 6.98
N LEU A 402 14.24 -33.35 7.25
CA LEU A 402 12.80 -33.63 7.28
C LEU A 402 12.33 -34.03 5.88
N ILE A 403 11.74 -35.21 5.73
CA ILE A 403 11.14 -35.63 4.45
C ILE A 403 9.66 -35.25 4.43
N VAL A 404 9.27 -34.49 3.41
CA VAL A 404 7.88 -34.17 3.09
C VAL A 404 7.56 -34.79 1.74
N ALA A 405 6.72 -35.82 1.76
CA ALA A 405 6.15 -36.41 0.56
C ALA A 405 4.94 -35.61 0.10
N CYS A 406 4.91 -35.21 -1.16
CA CYS A 406 3.74 -34.66 -1.84
C CYS A 406 3.10 -35.73 -2.74
N ASP A 407 1.78 -35.69 -2.87
CA ASP A 407 0.96 -36.62 -3.65
C ASP A 407 0.47 -35.97 -4.94
#